data_AF-A0A942HJS6-F1
#
_entry.id   AF-A0A942HJS6-F1
#
_cell.length_a   1.000
_cell.length_b   1.000
_cell.length_c   1.000
_cell.angle_alpha   90.00
_cell.angle_beta   90.00
_cell.angle_gamma   90.00
#
_symmetry.space_group_name_H-M   'P 1'
#
loop_
_entity.id
_entity.type
_entity.pdbx_description
1 polymer ?
#
loop_
_entity_poly.entity_id
_entity_poly.type
_entity_poly.pdbx_seq_one_letter_code
_entity_poly.pdbx_strand_id
1 'polypeptide(L)'
;MKTSLKSIALRLPALRVAAFAVLALAAAAPLFAQTNSPWENAVNVLQQAFTSTIARGLSLVAIVVSGLTFAFGEGGSKRVLAGVLFGVGMAIAAVNFLAWLFPG
;
A
#
# COMPACT_ATOMS: atom_id res chain seq x y z
N MET A 1 10.24 18.23 -59.30
CA MET A 1 10.89 17.44 -58.23
C MET A 1 10.87 18.18 -56.87
N LYS A 2 9.70 18.66 -56.39
CA LYS A 2 9.57 19.44 -55.12
C LYS A 2 8.43 18.97 -54.21
N THR A 3 7.78 17.86 -54.54
CA THR A 3 6.57 17.36 -53.87
C THR A 3 6.84 16.38 -52.73
N SER A 4 8.05 15.80 -52.64
CA SER A 4 8.36 14.74 -51.66
C SER A 4 8.83 15.24 -50.28
N LEU A 5 9.17 16.53 -50.14
CA LEU A 5 9.66 17.11 -48.89
C LEU A 5 8.53 17.56 -47.95
N LYS A 6 7.38 17.94 -48.51
CA LYS A 6 6.23 18.43 -47.73
C LYS A 6 5.52 17.31 -46.97
N SER A 7 5.50 16.09 -47.51
CA SER A 7 4.84 14.92 -46.89
C SER A 7 5.57 14.38 -45.65
N ILE A 8 6.89 14.51 -45.59
CA ILE A 8 7.69 14.12 -44.41
C ILE A 8 7.60 15.19 -43.31
N ALA A 9 7.68 16.47 -43.68
CA ALA A 9 7.56 17.58 -42.74
C ALA A 9 6.18 17.63 -42.05
N LEU A 10 5.10 17.23 -42.74
CA LEU A 10 3.76 17.16 -42.17
C LEU A 10 3.52 15.96 -41.25
N ARG A 11 4.30 14.87 -41.39
CA ARG A 11 4.16 13.65 -40.59
C ARG A 11 4.80 13.76 -39.20
N LEU A 12 5.81 14.62 -39.05
CA LEU A 12 6.49 14.90 -37.78
C LEU A 12 5.55 15.49 -36.69
N PRO A 13 4.74 16.53 -36.96
CA PRO A 13 3.79 17.04 -35.97
C PRO A 13 2.63 16.07 -35.72
N ALA A 14 2.15 15.38 -36.77
CA ALA A 14 1.08 14.39 -36.63
C ALA A 14 1.46 13.22 -35.72
N LEU A 15 2.72 12.74 -35.82
CA LEU A 15 3.24 11.69 -34.94
C LEU A 15 3.33 12.16 -33.47
N ARG A 16 3.70 13.42 -33.25
CA ARG A 16 3.77 14.02 -31.90
C ARG A 16 2.39 14.20 -31.28
N VAL A 17 1.41 14.66 -32.06
CA VAL A 17 0.01 14.79 -31.59
C VAL A 17 -0.59 13.41 -31.28
N ALA A 18 -0.32 12.39 -32.12
CA ALA A 18 -0.75 11.03 -31.85
C ALA A 18 -0.08 10.44 -30.59
N ALA A 19 1.21 10.68 -30.37
CA ALA A 19 1.91 10.24 -29.17
C ALA A 19 1.35 10.93 -27.90
N PHE A 20 1.07 12.23 -27.97
CA PHE A 20 0.40 12.95 -26.88
C PHE A 20 -1.01 12.46 -26.62
N ALA A 21 -1.79 12.15 -27.67
CA ALA A 21 -3.13 11.59 -27.52
C ALA A 21 -3.10 10.20 -26.87
N VAL A 22 -2.14 9.33 -27.26
CA VAL A 22 -1.96 8.00 -26.65
C VAL A 22 -1.51 8.12 -25.20
N LEU A 23 -0.58 9.03 -24.88
CA LEU A 23 -0.16 9.30 -23.50
C LEU A 23 -1.30 9.88 -22.65
N ALA A 24 -2.12 10.78 -23.21
CA ALA A 24 -3.30 11.32 -22.54
C ALA A 24 -4.36 10.24 -22.31
N LEU A 25 -4.56 9.32 -23.26
CA LEU A 25 -5.49 8.20 -23.11
C LEU A 25 -4.98 7.18 -22.08
N ALA A 26 -3.68 6.90 -22.05
CA ALA A 26 -3.04 6.03 -21.06
C ALA A 26 -3.08 6.64 -19.65
N ALA A 27 -2.93 7.96 -19.52
CA ALA A 27 -3.09 8.69 -18.27
C ALA A 27 -4.56 8.79 -17.83
N ALA A 28 -5.52 8.68 -18.76
CA ALA A 28 -6.95 8.65 -18.46
C ALA A 28 -7.48 7.24 -18.11
N ALA A 29 -6.76 6.17 -18.44
CA ALA A 29 -7.13 4.79 -18.09
C ALA A 29 -7.43 4.58 -16.59
N PRO A 30 -6.65 5.11 -15.62
CA PRO A 30 -6.95 4.93 -14.20
C PRO A 30 -8.17 5.75 -13.72
N LEU A 31 -8.67 6.72 -14.49
CA LEU A 31 -9.86 7.50 -14.13
C LEU A 31 -11.16 6.72 -14.41
N PHE A 32 -11.16 5.80 -15.37
CA PHE A 32 -12.32 4.96 -15.69
C PHE A 32 -12.42 3.69 -14.82
N ALA A 33 -11.36 3.35 -14.08
CA ALA A 33 -11.39 2.31 -13.05
C ALA A 33 -12.15 2.76 -11.78
N GLN A 34 -12.59 4.02 -11.72
CA GLN A 34 -13.42 4.58 -10.63
C GLN A 34 -14.89 4.12 -10.66
N THR A 35 -15.21 3.05 -11.39
CA THR A 35 -16.50 2.35 -11.21
C THR A 35 -16.36 1.33 -10.06
N ASN A 36 -15.71 1.73 -8.97
CA ASN A 36 -15.71 0.94 -7.74
C ASN A 36 -17.14 0.95 -7.21
N SER A 37 -17.81 -0.18 -7.28
CA SER A 37 -19.09 -0.32 -6.62
C SER A 37 -18.96 0.12 -5.15
N PRO A 38 -19.97 0.76 -4.54
CA PRO A 38 -19.87 1.20 -3.15
C PRO A 38 -19.54 0.02 -2.19
N TRP A 39 -19.86 -1.21 -2.60
CA TRP A 39 -19.48 -2.44 -1.92
C TRP A 39 -18.01 -2.80 -2.06
N GLU A 40 -17.42 -2.61 -3.25
CA GLU A 40 -15.99 -2.81 -3.48
C GLU A 40 -15.16 -1.76 -2.75
N ASN A 41 -15.61 -0.51 -2.70
CA ASN A 41 -14.97 0.51 -1.87
C ASN A 41 -15.05 0.14 -0.38
N ALA A 42 -16.21 -0.32 0.11
CA ALA A 42 -16.36 -0.76 1.50
C ALA A 42 -15.44 -1.95 1.83
N VAL A 43 -15.30 -2.93 0.94
CA VAL A 43 -14.37 -4.06 1.13
C VAL A 43 -12.92 -3.58 1.17
N ASN A 44 -12.52 -2.65 0.31
CA ASN A 44 -11.17 -2.06 0.35
C ASN A 44 -10.92 -1.30 1.66
N VAL A 45 -11.88 -0.50 2.13
CA VAL A 45 -11.79 0.21 3.42
C VAL A 45 -11.68 -0.78 4.58
N LEU A 46 -12.44 -1.88 4.56
CA LEU A 46 -12.32 -2.94 5.57
C LEU A 46 -10.94 -3.59 5.54
N GLN A 47 -10.45 -3.96 4.36
CA GLN A 47 -9.11 -4.53 4.20
C GLN A 47 -8.03 -3.59 4.74
N GLN A 48 -8.16 -2.29 4.47
CA GLN A 48 -7.22 -1.27 4.95
C GLN A 48 -7.34 -1.08 6.48
N ALA A 49 -8.54 -1.15 7.04
CA ALA A 49 -8.75 -1.06 8.49
C ALA A 49 -8.18 -2.29 9.23
N PHE A 50 -8.30 -3.49 8.67
CA PHE A 50 -7.72 -4.71 9.23
C PHE A 50 -6.19 -4.68 9.21
N THR A 51 -5.60 -4.16 8.14
CA THR A 51 -4.14 -4.10 7.98
C THR A 51 -3.48 -2.94 8.73
N SER A 52 -4.20 -1.86 9.03
CA SER A 52 -3.63 -0.68 9.67
C SER A 52 -4.13 -0.46 11.10
N THR A 53 -5.37 -0.03 11.29
CA THR A 53 -5.93 0.40 12.58
C THR A 53 -6.02 -0.76 13.57
N ILE A 54 -6.55 -1.90 13.12
CA ILE A 54 -6.71 -3.08 13.96
C ILE A 54 -5.34 -3.70 14.27
N ALA A 55 -4.44 -3.77 13.28
CA ALA A 55 -3.08 -4.27 13.47
C ALA A 55 -2.29 -3.48 14.53
N ARG A 56 -2.39 -2.14 14.51
CA ARG A 56 -1.77 -1.27 15.53
C ARG A 56 -2.31 -1.56 16.93
N GLY A 57 -3.63 -1.71 17.07
CA GLY A 57 -4.27 -2.05 18.34
C GLY A 57 -3.80 -3.40 18.89
N LEU A 58 -3.79 -4.44 18.05
CA LEU A 58 -3.34 -5.77 18.44
C LEU A 58 -1.86 -5.81 18.82
N SER A 59 -1.01 -5.06 18.11
CA SER A 59 0.41 -4.93 18.44
C SER A 59 0.61 -4.37 19.85
N LEU A 60 -0.08 -3.27 20.19
CA LEU A 60 0.01 -2.66 21.53
C LEU A 60 -0.44 -3.64 22.63
N VAL A 61 -1.58 -4.31 22.42
CA VAL A 61 -2.12 -5.28 23.39
C VAL A 61 -1.15 -6.46 23.57
N ALA A 62 -0.57 -6.99 22.49
CA ALA A 62 0.40 -8.08 22.56
C ALA A 62 1.66 -7.68 23.36
N ILE A 63 2.17 -6.46 23.17
CA ILE A 63 3.33 -5.94 23.93
C ILE A 63 2.99 -5.84 25.43
N VAL A 64 1.83 -5.29 25.77
CA VAL A 64 1.42 -5.14 27.18
C VAL A 64 1.20 -6.50 27.86
N VAL A 65 0.47 -7.40 27.20
CA VAL A 65 0.16 -8.74 27.74
C VAL A 65 1.43 -9.59 27.88
N SER A 66 2.34 -9.51 26.91
CA SER A 66 3.63 -10.22 27.00
C SER A 66 4.49 -9.68 28.14
N GLY A 67 4.57 -8.35 28.33
CA GLY A 67 5.29 -7.74 29.45
C GLY A 67 4.73 -8.17 30.82
N LEU A 68 3.40 -8.18 30.97
CA LEU A 68 2.74 -8.68 32.19
C LEU A 68 3.03 -10.16 32.43
N THR A 69 2.98 -10.97 31.37
CA THR A 69 3.29 -12.41 31.46
C THR A 69 4.76 -12.65 31.79
N PHE A 70 5.68 -11.77 31.39
CA PHE A 70 7.08 -11.87 31.76
C PHE A 70 7.31 -11.51 33.24
N ALA A 71 6.62 -10.47 33.72
CA ALA A 71 6.71 -10.01 35.11
C ALA A 71 6.10 -11.01 36.11
N PHE A 72 4.96 -11.63 35.78
CA PHE A 72 4.24 -12.56 36.66
C PHE A 72 4.33 -14.03 36.21
N GLY A 73 5.17 -14.34 35.24
CA GLY A 73 5.34 -15.69 34.71
C GLY A 73 6.18 -16.55 35.63
N GLU A 74 5.53 -17.24 36.58
CA GLU A 74 6.17 -18.23 37.49
C GLU A 74 6.49 -19.58 36.82
N GLY A 75 6.67 -19.61 35.49
CA GLY A 75 7.01 -20.84 34.78
C GLY A 75 7.73 -20.58 33.46
N GLY A 76 8.77 -21.37 33.18
CA GLY A 76 9.60 -21.23 31.97
C GLY A 76 8.80 -21.25 30.67
N SER A 77 7.75 -22.08 30.57
CA SER A 77 6.87 -22.15 29.40
C SER A 77 6.05 -20.85 29.18
N LYS A 78 5.57 -20.20 30.25
CA LYS A 78 4.81 -18.94 30.15
C LYS A 78 5.71 -17.78 29.69
N ARG A 79 6.99 -17.78 30.09
CA ARG A 79 7.98 -16.80 29.62
C ARG A 79 8.35 -16.99 28.16
N VAL A 80 8.40 -18.23 27.66
CA VAL A 80 8.62 -18.51 26.23
C VAL A 80 7.44 -17.99 25.40
N LEU A 81 6.20 -18.26 25.81
CA LEU A 81 5.01 -17.73 25.13
C LEU A 81 4.96 -16.19 25.16
N ALA A 82 5.35 -15.57 26.27
CA ALA A 82 5.49 -14.12 26.35
C ALA A 82 6.49 -13.58 25.33
N GLY A 83 7.65 -14.23 25.17
CA GLY A 83 8.65 -13.84 24.16
C GLY A 83 8.12 -13.91 22.72
N VAL A 84 7.34 -14.94 22.39
CA VAL A 84 6.70 -15.05 21.07
C VAL A 84 5.69 -13.93 20.85
N LEU A 85 4.80 -13.67 21.82
CA LEU A 85 3.83 -12.57 21.74
C LEU A 85 4.51 -11.20 21.63
N PHE A 86 5.61 -11.01 22.36
CA PHE A 86 6.41 -9.80 22.29
C PHE A 86 7.04 -9.62 20.90
N GLY A 87 7.62 -10.69 20.33
CA GLY A 87 8.19 -10.67 18.98
C GLY A 87 7.15 -10.37 17.90
N VAL A 88 5.96 -10.97 17.99
CA VAL A 88 4.84 -10.69 17.07
C VAL A 88 4.37 -9.24 17.20
N GLY A 89 4.21 -8.74 18.42
CA GLY A 89 3.85 -7.34 18.69
C GLY A 89 4.86 -6.37 18.09
N MET A 90 6.16 -6.62 18.27
CA MET A 90 7.25 -5.82 17.72
C MET A 90 7.31 -5.85 16.18
N ALA A 91 7.09 -7.02 15.55
CA ALA A 91 7.07 -7.13 14.09
C ALA A 91 5.95 -6.27 13.47
N ILE A 92 4.75 -6.31 14.04
CA ILE A 92 3.61 -5.50 13.58
C ILE A 92 3.87 -4.00 13.81
N ALA A 93 4.49 -3.63 14.93
CA ALA A 93 4.89 -2.25 15.21
C ALA A 93 5.93 -1.74 14.21
N ALA A 94 6.91 -2.57 13.83
CA ALA A 94 7.96 -2.22 12.89
C ALA A 94 7.42 -1.92 11.48
N VAL A 95 6.42 -2.67 10.99
CA VAL A 95 5.76 -2.38 9.71
C VAL A 95 5.11 -1.00 9.73
N ASN A 96 4.49 -0.62 10.86
CA ASN A 96 3.91 0.71 11.03
C ASN A 96 4.97 1.82 11.13
N PHE A 97 6.10 1.56 11.81
CA PHE A 97 7.23 2.48 11.84
C PHE A 97 7.82 2.70 10.44
N LEU A 98 7.96 1.64 9.66
CA LEU A 98 8.48 1.72 8.29
C LEU A 98 7.56 2.52 7.38
N ALA A 99 6.24 2.32 7.50
CA ALA A 99 5.24 3.11 6.77
C ALA A 99 5.24 4.60 7.16
N TRP A 100 5.60 4.93 8.41
CA TRP A 100 5.80 6.32 8.84
C TRP A 100 7.13 6.91 8.35
N LEU A 101 8.19 6.09 8.29
CA LEU A 101 9.53 6.52 7.85
C LEU A 101 9.60 6.78 6.34
N PHE A 102 8.85 6.00 5.55
CA PHE A 102 8.75 6.16 4.10
C PHE A 102 7.28 6.36 3.70
N PRO A 103 6.70 7.54 3.99
CA PRO A 103 5.44 7.92 3.39
C PRO A 103 5.73 8.23 1.91
N GLY A 104 5.29 7.34 1.02
CA GLY A 104 5.35 7.57 -0.42
C GLY A 104 4.56 8.80 -0.84
#